data_AF-B2VDX9-F1
#
_entry.id   AF-B2VDX9-F1
#
_cell.length_a   1.000
_cell.length_b   1.000
_cell.length_c   1.000
_cell.angle_alpha   90.00
_cell.angle_beta   90.00
_cell.angle_gamma   90.00
#
_symmetry.space_group_name_H-M   'P 1'
#
loop_
_entity.id
_entity.type
_entity.pdbx_description
1 polymer ?
#
loop_
_entity_poly.entity_id
_entity_poly.type
_entity_poly.pdbx_seq_one_letter_code
_entity_poly.pdbx_strand_id
1 'polypeptide(L)'
;MFFDGPISYSVSNYDITTNLHYAIFSGFLISIGALVLFKSKGGLYKLGLSVILLVGSFSCNLVIEESFTSFRSIVGIEMIVVCLMFIALVSMTNFIKRHQKITFLSMALVLSSLSQYNIIRGFIIPQNGELHAITGELSAKIDREYNGKVMFDISDPAYNVFSNVQRSDEFGGISSAAPWVIKGMAEQIKKVKGYNFTIPDNYIVSENNHCDEDCIVIKPGDAMRKINIAY
;
A
#
# COMPACT_ATOMS: atom_id res chain seq x y z
N MET A 1 -12.12 11.96 9.07
CA MET A 1 -11.39 10.68 8.89
C MET A 1 -12.03 9.75 7.86
N PHE A 2 -13.33 9.42 7.98
CA PHE A 2 -14.02 8.53 7.03
C PHE A 2 -14.00 9.01 5.58
N PHE A 3 -14.15 10.32 5.34
CA PHE A 3 -14.13 10.90 3.98
C PHE A 3 -12.78 11.54 3.62
N ASP A 4 -12.16 12.27 4.56
CA ASP A 4 -10.98 13.10 4.27
C ASP A 4 -9.76 12.29 3.84
N GLY A 5 -9.49 11.16 4.52
CA GLY A 5 -8.36 10.29 4.21
C GLY A 5 -8.46 9.76 2.78
N PRO A 6 -9.53 9.01 2.44
CA PRO A 6 -9.67 8.42 1.12
C PRO A 6 -9.59 9.41 -0.03
N ILE A 7 -10.27 10.56 0.11
CA ILE A 7 -10.29 11.59 -0.93
C ILE A 7 -8.91 12.21 -1.10
N SER A 8 -8.23 12.56 0.00
CA SER A 8 -6.88 13.10 -0.06
C SER A 8 -5.91 12.12 -0.72
N TYR A 9 -6.02 10.82 -0.42
CA TYR A 9 -5.14 9.80 -0.99
C TYR A 9 -5.41 9.55 -2.48
N SER A 10 -6.68 9.48 -2.90
CA SER A 10 -7.03 9.31 -4.31
C SER A 10 -6.65 10.51 -5.16
N VAL A 11 -6.87 11.74 -4.69
CA VAL A 11 -6.47 12.95 -5.42
C VAL A 11 -4.95 13.03 -5.54
N SER A 12 -4.21 12.54 -4.56
CA SER A 12 -2.76 12.40 -4.64
C SER A 12 -2.29 11.12 -5.36
N ASN A 13 -3.16 10.36 -6.04
CA ASN A 13 -2.83 9.10 -6.77
C ASN A 13 -1.94 8.15 -5.95
N TYR A 14 -2.25 7.96 -4.67
CA TYR A 14 -1.41 7.17 -3.78
C TYR A 14 0.07 7.59 -3.77
N ASP A 15 0.39 8.88 -3.87
CA ASP A 15 1.75 9.38 -3.68
C ASP A 15 2.21 9.21 -2.23
N ILE A 16 3.21 8.34 -2.02
CA ILE A 16 3.79 7.92 -0.73
C ILE A 16 4.09 9.15 0.11
N THR A 17 4.69 10.17 -0.49
CA THR A 17 4.81 11.48 0.13
C THR A 17 3.67 12.37 -0.35
N THR A 18 2.63 12.61 0.45
CA THR A 18 1.57 13.57 0.08
C THR A 18 2.15 14.96 -0.15
N ASN A 19 2.47 15.27 -1.39
CA ASN A 19 3.04 16.55 -1.81
C ASN A 19 1.90 17.48 -2.22
N LEU A 20 1.79 18.63 -1.54
CA LEU A 20 0.78 19.64 -1.83
C LEU A 20 0.82 20.09 -3.31
N HIS A 21 2.01 20.22 -3.88
CA HIS A 21 2.16 20.62 -5.29
C HIS A 21 1.58 19.58 -6.24
N TYR A 22 1.76 18.29 -5.91
CA TYR A 22 1.16 17.20 -6.70
C TYR A 22 -0.36 17.18 -6.55
N ALA A 23 -0.88 17.37 -5.34
CA ALA A 23 -2.32 17.46 -5.11
C ALA A 23 -2.97 18.61 -5.89
N ILE A 24 -2.32 19.78 -5.95
CA ILE A 24 -2.77 20.93 -6.75
C ILE A 24 -2.76 20.58 -8.25
N PHE A 25 -1.67 19.97 -8.75
CA PHE A 25 -1.56 19.55 -10.15
C PHE A 25 -2.64 18.52 -10.53
N SER A 26 -2.85 17.52 -9.66
CA SER A 26 -3.89 16.52 -9.84
C SER A 26 -5.29 17.14 -9.84
N GLY A 27 -5.58 18.03 -8.88
CA GLY A 27 -6.84 18.77 -8.81
C GLY A 27 -7.11 19.60 -10.07
N PHE A 28 -6.08 20.21 -10.64
CA PHE A 28 -6.17 20.91 -11.93
C PHE A 28 -6.54 19.97 -13.08
N LEU A 29 -5.89 18.80 -13.19
CA LEU A 29 -6.22 17.81 -14.21
C LEU A 29 -7.63 17.24 -14.05
N ILE A 30 -8.04 16.90 -12.82
CA ILE A 30 -9.40 16.43 -12.51
C ILE A 30 -10.43 17.46 -12.96
N SER A 31 -10.20 18.74 -12.65
CA SER A 31 -11.09 19.84 -13.04
C SER A 31 -11.23 19.96 -14.55
N ILE A 32 -10.12 19.86 -15.29
CA ILE A 32 -10.16 19.88 -16.76
C ILE A 32 -10.89 18.65 -17.32
N GLY A 33 -10.63 17.47 -16.76
CA GLY A 33 -11.31 16.23 -17.13
C GLY A 33 -12.83 16.34 -16.94
N ALA A 34 -13.25 16.87 -15.80
CA ALA A 34 -14.66 17.12 -15.50
C ALA A 34 -15.28 18.15 -16.47
N LEU A 35 -14.58 19.24 -16.79
CA LEU A 35 -15.04 20.24 -17.76
C LEU A 35 -15.19 19.66 -19.18
N VAL A 36 -14.25 18.82 -19.61
CA VAL A 36 -14.33 18.13 -20.91
C VAL A 36 -15.49 17.14 -20.92
N LEU A 37 -15.68 16.40 -19.83
CA LEU A 37 -16.79 15.46 -19.67
C LEU A 37 -18.14 16.19 -19.71
N PHE A 38 -18.27 17.34 -19.03
CA PHE A 38 -19.46 18.18 -19.03
C PHE A 38 -19.86 18.64 -20.43
N LYS A 39 -18.88 19.09 -21.23
CA LYS A 39 -19.10 19.56 -22.62
C LYS A 39 -19.39 18.43 -23.60
N SER A 40 -19.18 17.17 -23.21
CA SER A 40 -19.48 16.01 -24.06
C SER A 40 -20.98 15.76 -24.17
N LYS A 41 -21.41 15.02 -25.20
CA LYS A 41 -22.82 14.62 -25.36
C LYS A 41 -23.30 13.85 -24.12
N GLY A 42 -24.35 14.36 -23.48
CA GLY A 42 -24.88 13.80 -22.22
C GLY A 42 -23.98 14.05 -20.99
N GLY A 43 -23.08 15.03 -21.04
CA GLY A 43 -22.07 15.27 -20.01
C GLY A 43 -22.62 15.47 -18.60
N LEU A 44 -23.78 16.11 -18.46
CA LEU A 44 -24.43 16.34 -17.18
C LEU A 44 -24.84 15.03 -16.48
N TYR A 45 -25.38 14.07 -17.24
CA TYR A 45 -25.71 12.73 -16.73
C TYR A 45 -24.44 11.92 -16.38
N LYS A 46 -23.38 12.04 -17.19
CA LYS A 46 -22.11 11.34 -16.93
C LYS A 46 -21.44 11.86 -15.65
N LEU A 47 -21.43 13.17 -15.44
CA LEU A 47 -20.92 13.77 -14.20
C LEU A 47 -21.78 13.38 -13.00
N GLY A 48 -23.12 13.40 -13.14
CA GLY A 48 -24.02 12.90 -12.10
C GLY A 48 -23.71 11.44 -11.73
N LEU A 49 -23.50 10.57 -12.71
CA LEU A 49 -23.10 9.19 -12.49
C LEU A 49 -21.74 9.08 -11.77
N SER A 50 -20.75 9.88 -12.17
CA SER A 50 -19.44 9.91 -11.49
C SER A 50 -19.56 10.31 -10.01
N VAL A 51 -20.42 11.27 -9.68
CA VAL A 51 -20.69 11.66 -8.28
C VAL A 51 -21.40 10.54 -7.52
N ILE A 52 -22.42 9.91 -8.13
CA ILE A 52 -23.14 8.78 -7.53
C ILE A 52 -22.17 7.61 -7.27
N LEU A 53 -21.29 7.28 -8.21
CA LEU A 53 -20.28 6.24 -8.05
C LEU A 53 -19.24 6.60 -6.98
N LEU A 54 -18.85 7.88 -6.89
CA LEU A 54 -17.94 8.35 -5.84
C LEU A 54 -18.57 8.19 -4.46
N VAL A 55 -19.83 8.57 -4.28
CA VAL A 55 -20.56 8.32 -3.01
C VAL A 55 -20.73 6.82 -2.78
N GLY A 56 -21.09 6.07 -3.82
CA GLY A 56 -21.24 4.62 -3.77
C GLY A 56 -19.96 3.88 -3.38
N SER A 57 -18.78 4.40 -3.70
CA SER A 57 -17.50 3.76 -3.30
C SER A 57 -17.34 3.63 -1.78
N PHE A 58 -17.99 4.49 -1.00
CA PHE A 58 -17.99 4.40 0.46
C PHE A 58 -18.91 3.30 1.00
N SER A 59 -19.78 2.70 0.18
CA SER A 59 -20.59 1.56 0.61
C SER A 59 -19.73 0.36 1.02
N CYS A 60 -18.55 0.19 0.40
CA CYS A 60 -17.59 -0.85 0.77
C CYS A 60 -17.13 -0.73 2.23
N ASN A 61 -17.13 0.47 2.80
CA ASN A 61 -16.74 0.71 4.19
C ASN A 61 -17.92 0.49 5.16
N LEU A 62 -19.16 0.36 4.68
CA LEU A 62 -20.35 0.12 5.51
C LEU A 62 -20.62 -1.37 5.74
N VAL A 63 -20.11 -2.24 4.89
CA VAL A 63 -20.39 -3.69 4.94
C VAL A 63 -19.57 -4.40 6.03
N ILE A 64 -18.47 -3.80 6.49
CA ILE A 64 -17.51 -4.47 7.37
C ILE A 64 -16.98 -3.48 8.41
N GLU A 65 -17.25 -3.77 9.68
CA GLU A 65 -16.73 -3.05 10.85
C GLU A 65 -15.39 -3.70 11.26
N GLU A 66 -14.29 -3.29 10.63
CA GLU A 66 -12.94 -3.75 10.97
C GLU A 66 -12.14 -2.63 11.64
N SER A 67 -11.29 -2.99 12.60
CA SER A 67 -10.38 -2.06 13.32
C SER A 67 -9.22 -1.56 12.46
N PHE A 68 -9.10 -2.04 11.22
CA PHE A 68 -8.03 -1.66 10.30
C PHE A 68 -8.54 -0.61 9.31
N THR A 69 -7.81 0.50 9.22
CA THR A 69 -8.04 1.59 8.24
C THR A 69 -7.65 1.18 6.82
N SER A 70 -8.12 0.04 6.33
CA SER A 70 -8.13 -0.25 4.90
C SER A 70 -9.30 0.54 4.32
N PHE A 71 -9.04 1.75 3.85
CA PHE A 71 -10.08 2.52 3.18
C PHE A 71 -10.37 1.88 1.82
N ARG A 72 -11.20 0.84 1.81
CA ARG A 72 -11.58 0.06 0.61
C ARG A 72 -12.26 0.95 -0.44
N SER A 73 -12.87 2.05 0.01
CA SER A 73 -13.40 3.10 -0.86
C SER A 73 -12.35 3.76 -1.76
N ILE A 74 -11.06 3.76 -1.39
CA ILE A 74 -10.02 4.44 -2.19
C ILE A 74 -9.93 3.85 -3.59
N VAL A 75 -10.06 2.53 -3.76
CA VAL A 75 -10.00 1.89 -5.10
C VAL A 75 -11.07 2.46 -6.03
N GLY A 76 -12.29 2.64 -5.52
CA GLY A 76 -13.40 3.21 -6.30
C GLY A 76 -13.18 4.69 -6.61
N ILE A 77 -12.74 5.48 -5.63
CA ILE A 77 -12.47 6.91 -5.80
C ILE A 77 -11.30 7.13 -6.77
N GLU A 78 -10.23 6.35 -6.64
CA GLU A 78 -9.04 6.43 -7.49
C GLU A 78 -9.38 6.12 -8.95
N MET A 79 -10.18 5.08 -9.21
CA MET A 79 -10.60 4.75 -10.58
C MET A 79 -11.31 5.94 -11.24
N ILE A 80 -12.19 6.64 -10.51
CA ILE A 80 -12.88 7.84 -11.00
C ILE A 80 -11.90 8.98 -11.25
N VAL A 81 -11.00 9.24 -10.28
CA VAL A 81 -9.98 10.29 -10.37
C VAL A 81 -9.06 10.07 -11.58
N VAL A 82 -8.51 8.87 -11.73
CA VAL A 82 -7.62 8.51 -12.84
C VAL A 82 -8.33 8.61 -14.18
N CYS A 83 -9.60 8.20 -14.27
CA CYS A 83 -10.40 8.38 -15.50
C CYS A 83 -10.53 9.86 -15.88
N LEU A 84 -10.84 10.75 -14.91
CA LEU A 84 -10.96 12.19 -15.17
C LEU A 84 -9.61 12.79 -15.58
N MET A 85 -8.53 12.44 -14.90
CA MET A 85 -7.17 12.86 -15.28
C MET A 85 -6.79 12.39 -16.68
N PHE A 86 -7.12 11.15 -17.04
CA PHE A 86 -6.85 10.61 -18.37
C PHE A 86 -7.62 11.38 -19.46
N ILE A 87 -8.90 11.69 -19.23
CA ILE A 87 -9.70 12.53 -20.15
C ILE A 87 -9.03 13.90 -20.35
N ALA A 88 -8.55 14.52 -19.26
CA ALA A 88 -7.86 15.80 -19.31
C ALA A 88 -6.59 15.72 -20.16
N LEU A 89 -5.74 14.73 -19.90
CA LEU A 89 -4.49 14.51 -20.61
C LEU A 89 -4.75 14.28 -22.11
N VAL A 90 -5.67 13.38 -22.47
CA VAL A 90 -6.05 13.12 -23.87
C VAL A 90 -6.56 14.40 -24.56
N SER A 91 -7.39 15.18 -23.87
CA SER A 91 -7.91 16.45 -24.41
C SER A 91 -6.80 17.47 -24.66
N MET A 92 -5.81 17.57 -23.77
CA MET A 92 -4.65 18.46 -23.94
C MET A 92 -3.77 18.00 -25.11
N THR A 93 -3.53 16.70 -25.26
CA THR A 93 -2.69 16.14 -26.34
C THR A 93 -3.30 16.38 -27.72
N ASN A 94 -4.62 16.38 -27.83
CA ASN A 94 -5.33 16.68 -29.08
C ASN A 94 -5.10 18.12 -29.60
N PHE A 95 -4.62 19.03 -28.76
CA PHE A 95 -4.22 20.37 -29.17
C PHE A 95 -2.92 20.35 -30.00
N ILE A 96 -2.03 19.38 -29.74
CA ILE A 96 -0.72 19.23 -30.40
C ILE A 96 -0.80 18.14 -31.48
N LYS A 97 -1.70 18.33 -32.45
CA LYS A 97 -2.04 17.32 -33.49
C LYS A 97 -0.83 16.76 -34.24
N ARG A 98 0.22 17.57 -34.45
CA ARG A 98 1.40 17.19 -35.26
C ARG A 98 2.28 16.12 -34.60
N HIS A 99 2.26 16.00 -33.26
CA HIS A 99 3.14 15.10 -32.52
C HIS A 99 2.39 14.15 -31.56
N GLN A 100 1.08 14.02 -31.73
CA GLN A 100 0.19 13.29 -30.83
C GLN A 100 0.67 11.87 -30.45
N LYS A 101 1.17 11.09 -31.43
CA LYS A 101 1.70 9.73 -31.18
C LYS A 101 2.93 9.75 -30.27
N ILE A 102 3.85 10.69 -30.52
CA ILE A 102 5.08 10.84 -29.74
C ILE A 102 4.72 11.30 -28.32
N THR A 103 3.77 12.23 -28.18
CA THR A 103 3.32 12.73 -26.88
C THR A 103 2.68 11.63 -26.02
N PHE A 104 1.86 10.75 -26.61
CA PHE A 104 1.31 9.60 -25.88
C PHE A 104 2.39 8.60 -25.45
N LEU A 105 3.35 8.29 -26.33
CA LEU A 105 4.47 7.41 -25.99
C LEU A 105 5.33 7.99 -24.88
N SER A 106 5.66 9.29 -24.93
CA SER A 106 6.43 9.95 -23.87
C SER A 106 5.66 9.96 -22.55
N MET A 107 4.35 10.19 -22.59
CA MET A 107 3.52 10.20 -21.38
C MET A 107 3.45 8.80 -20.75
N ALA A 108 3.25 7.76 -21.55
CA ALA A 108 3.26 6.38 -21.08
C ALA A 108 4.61 6.00 -20.44
N LEU A 109 5.73 6.40 -21.05
CA LEU A 109 7.07 6.15 -20.54
C LEU A 109 7.31 6.86 -19.20
N VAL A 110 6.95 8.15 -19.10
CA VAL A 110 7.09 8.93 -17.85
C VAL A 110 6.23 8.34 -16.73
N LEU A 111 4.96 8.05 -17.00
CA LEU A 111 4.06 7.46 -16.01
C LEU A 111 4.56 6.10 -15.53
N SER A 112 4.97 5.22 -16.44
CA SER A 112 5.51 3.90 -16.08
C SER A 112 6.77 4.02 -15.21
N SER A 113 7.66 4.96 -15.55
CA SER A 113 8.90 5.20 -14.80
C SER A 113 8.62 5.71 -13.38
N LEU A 114 7.68 6.65 -13.24
CA LEU A 114 7.28 7.18 -11.94
C LEU A 114 6.58 6.11 -11.08
N SER A 115 5.68 5.32 -11.68
CA SER A 115 5.04 4.20 -10.97
C SER A 115 6.06 3.16 -10.51
N GLN A 116 7.02 2.81 -11.37
CA GLN A 116 8.10 1.90 -11.01
C GLN A 116 8.95 2.45 -9.86
N TYR A 117 9.30 3.74 -9.89
CA TYR A 117 10.04 4.38 -8.80
C TYR A 117 9.28 4.29 -7.47
N ASN A 118 7.98 4.58 -7.47
CA ASN A 118 7.13 4.50 -6.29
C ASN A 118 7.00 3.08 -5.75
N ILE A 119 6.80 2.08 -6.62
CA ILE A 119 6.72 0.67 -6.20
C ILE A 119 8.05 0.20 -5.60
N ILE A 120 9.18 0.54 -6.25
CA ILE A 120 10.50 0.10 -5.77
C ILE A 120 10.81 0.74 -4.42
N ARG A 121 10.66 2.06 -4.29
CA ARG A 121 11.03 2.80 -3.08
C ARG A 121 10.02 2.64 -1.95
N GLY A 122 8.74 2.60 -2.26
CA GLY A 122 7.66 2.57 -1.28
C GLY A 122 7.26 1.19 -0.80
N PHE A 123 7.59 0.14 -1.56
CA PHE A 123 7.17 -1.22 -1.25
C PHE A 123 8.33 -2.21 -1.30
N ILE A 124 9.00 -2.37 -2.45
CA ILE A 124 10.00 -3.44 -2.63
C ILE A 124 11.19 -3.30 -1.67
N ILE A 125 11.79 -2.11 -1.56
CA ILE A 125 12.95 -1.89 -0.68
C ILE A 125 12.58 -2.09 0.80
N PRO A 126 11.52 -1.44 1.34
CA PRO A 126 11.09 -1.67 2.72
C PRO A 126 10.75 -3.14 3.00
N GLN A 127 9.96 -3.78 2.14
CA GLN A 127 9.54 -5.17 2.31
C GLN A 127 10.72 -6.14 2.32
N ASN A 128 11.73 -5.90 1.48
CA ASN A 128 12.96 -6.70 1.48
C ASN A 128 13.78 -6.49 2.76
N GLY A 129 13.82 -5.27 3.29
CA GLY A 129 14.42 -4.95 4.58
C GLY A 129 13.76 -5.72 5.73
N GLU A 130 12.42 -5.73 5.77
CA GLU A 130 11.64 -6.51 6.74
C GLU A 130 11.93 -8.00 6.64
N LEU A 131 11.86 -8.55 5.42
CA LEU A 131 12.11 -9.97 5.19
C LEU A 131 13.53 -10.36 5.63
N HIS A 132 14.52 -9.49 5.38
CA HIS A 132 15.90 -9.72 5.80
C HIS A 132 16.04 -9.68 7.32
N ALA A 133 15.40 -8.74 8.01
CA ALA A 133 15.36 -8.63 9.47
C ALA A 133 14.77 -9.88 10.12
N ILE A 134 13.60 -10.29 9.65
CA ILE A 134 12.92 -11.47 10.19
C ILE A 134 13.73 -12.73 9.89
N THR A 135 14.31 -12.86 8.69
CA THR A 135 15.18 -13.98 8.35
C THR A 135 16.40 -14.06 9.27
N GLY A 136 17.05 -12.92 9.56
CA GLY A 136 18.19 -12.84 10.46
C GLY A 136 17.83 -13.26 11.88
N GLU A 137 16.72 -12.75 12.41
CA GLU A 137 16.27 -13.07 13.77
C GLU A 137 15.84 -14.55 13.90
N LEU A 138 15.12 -15.09 12.90
CA LEU A 138 14.79 -16.52 12.86
C LEU A 138 16.06 -17.38 12.81
N SER A 139 17.04 -17.02 11.97
CA SER A 139 18.29 -17.77 11.86
C SER A 139 19.14 -17.72 13.12
N ALA A 140 19.03 -16.65 13.91
CA ALA A 140 19.78 -16.49 15.16
C ALA A 140 19.14 -17.22 16.34
N LYS A 141 17.82 -17.40 16.34
CA LYS A 141 17.06 -17.98 17.45
C LYS A 141 16.60 -19.42 17.21
N ILE A 142 16.52 -19.85 15.96
CA ILE A 142 15.91 -21.12 15.58
C ILE A 142 16.91 -21.96 14.80
N ASP A 143 17.21 -23.14 15.35
CA ASP A 143 17.96 -24.17 14.63
C ASP A 143 17.12 -24.80 13.52
N ARG A 144 17.77 -25.24 12.43
CA ARG A 144 17.05 -25.83 11.28
C ARG A 144 16.20 -27.04 11.65
N GLU A 145 16.68 -27.83 12.60
CA GLU A 145 16.04 -29.05 13.08
C GLU A 145 14.96 -28.81 14.14
N TYR A 146 14.77 -27.56 14.57
CA TYR A 146 13.75 -27.21 15.54
C TYR A 146 12.35 -27.52 15.00
N ASN A 147 11.60 -28.36 15.73
CA ASN A 147 10.26 -28.82 15.36
C ASN A 147 9.13 -28.18 16.19
N GLY A 148 9.46 -27.31 17.15
CA GLY A 148 8.48 -26.64 17.99
C GLY A 148 7.74 -25.51 17.27
N LYS A 149 7.02 -24.71 18.04
CA LYS A 149 6.13 -23.65 17.52
C LYS A 149 6.84 -22.31 17.45
N VAL A 150 6.52 -21.50 16.44
CA VAL A 150 7.00 -20.12 16.33
C VAL A 150 5.82 -19.17 16.39
N MET A 151 5.91 -18.23 17.33
CA MET A 151 4.91 -17.18 17.52
C MET A 151 5.57 -15.80 17.36
N PHE A 152 4.75 -14.81 17.05
CA PHE A 152 5.18 -13.45 16.76
C PHE A 152 4.55 -12.47 17.73
N ASP A 153 5.37 -11.60 18.29
CA ASP A 153 4.91 -10.48 19.10
C ASP A 153 5.02 -9.20 18.27
N ILE A 154 3.87 -8.70 17.84
CA ILE A 154 3.71 -7.51 17.00
C ILE A 154 3.22 -6.29 17.81
N SER A 155 3.24 -6.35 19.15
CA SER A 155 2.71 -5.26 19.99
C SER A 155 3.53 -3.97 19.88
N ASP A 156 4.81 -4.09 19.55
CA ASP A 156 5.75 -2.98 19.37
C ASP A 156 6.36 -2.98 17.96
N PRO A 157 5.57 -2.58 16.94
CA PRO A 157 6.06 -2.47 15.57
C PRO A 157 7.10 -1.35 15.45
N ALA A 158 8.23 -1.63 14.79
CA ALA A 158 9.35 -0.70 14.66
C ALA A 158 9.14 0.33 13.55
N TYR A 159 8.03 1.06 13.59
CA TYR A 159 7.67 2.10 12.63
C TYR A 159 8.87 3.03 12.34
N ASN A 160 9.08 3.33 11.06
CA ASN A 160 10.13 4.21 10.51
C ASN A 160 11.53 3.61 10.33
N VAL A 161 11.74 2.31 10.58
CA VAL A 161 13.07 1.71 10.36
C VAL A 161 13.48 1.69 8.88
N PHE A 162 12.55 1.40 7.96
CA PHE A 162 12.84 1.30 6.52
C PHE A 162 12.17 2.37 5.65
N SER A 163 11.39 3.26 6.24
CA SER A 163 10.71 4.34 5.52
C SER A 163 10.30 5.43 6.50
N ASN A 164 10.70 6.67 6.24
CA ASN A 164 10.25 7.84 6.99
C ASN A 164 8.81 8.25 6.65
N VAL A 165 8.27 7.67 5.58
CA VAL A 165 6.85 7.79 5.28
C VAL A 165 6.14 6.64 5.96
N GLN A 166 5.06 6.98 6.67
CA GLN A 166 4.11 6.06 7.30
C GLN A 166 2.76 6.23 6.60
N ARG A 167 2.20 5.16 6.06
CA ARG A 167 0.79 5.13 5.65
C ARG A 167 0.07 3.99 6.34
N SER A 168 -1.26 4.02 6.25
CA SER A 168 -2.10 2.88 6.60
C SER A 168 -1.76 1.70 5.69
N ASP A 169 -1.61 0.52 6.29
CA ASP A 169 -1.38 -0.78 5.63
C ASP A 169 0.04 -0.98 5.06
N GLU A 170 0.22 -1.96 4.16
CA GLU A 170 1.49 -2.42 3.60
C GLU A 170 2.25 -1.39 2.73
N PHE A 171 1.64 -0.26 2.35
CA PHE A 171 2.22 0.70 1.39
C PHE A 171 2.88 1.90 2.06
N GLY A 172 4.18 1.83 2.33
CA GLY A 172 4.88 2.86 3.11
C GLY A 172 4.59 2.73 4.60
N GLY A 173 4.14 1.58 5.07
CA GLY A 173 4.19 1.16 6.48
C GLY A 173 5.16 -0.01 6.63
N ILE A 174 5.13 -0.65 7.79
CA ILE A 174 5.81 -1.93 8.00
C ILE A 174 4.76 -3.02 7.87
N SER A 175 4.90 -3.86 6.86
CA SER A 175 3.90 -4.87 6.54
C SER A 175 3.81 -5.93 7.65
N SER A 176 4.92 -6.25 8.31
CA SER A 176 4.97 -7.18 9.44
C SER A 176 4.24 -6.72 10.70
N ALA A 177 3.79 -5.46 10.76
CA ALA A 177 2.87 -4.99 11.82
C ALA A 177 1.44 -5.52 11.61
N ALA A 178 1.08 -5.93 10.39
CA ALA A 178 -0.21 -6.53 10.11
C ALA A 178 -0.18 -8.03 10.46
N PRO A 179 -1.16 -8.51 11.27
CA PRO A 179 -1.31 -9.91 11.65
C PRO A 179 -1.13 -10.91 10.49
N TRP A 180 -1.82 -10.69 9.38
CA TRP A 180 -1.86 -11.66 8.28
C TRP A 180 -0.54 -11.77 7.50
N VAL A 181 0.31 -10.74 7.51
CA VAL A 181 1.53 -10.68 6.70
C VAL A 181 2.66 -11.52 7.31
N ILE A 182 2.85 -11.42 8.62
CA ILE A 182 4.01 -12.03 9.30
C ILE A 182 4.03 -13.56 9.15
N LYS A 183 2.84 -14.19 9.15
CA LYS A 183 2.70 -15.63 8.88
C LYS A 183 3.20 -15.98 7.48
N GLY A 184 2.74 -15.26 6.45
CA GLY A 184 3.15 -15.49 5.07
C GLY A 184 4.66 -15.31 4.85
N MET A 185 5.25 -14.28 5.46
CA MET A 185 6.70 -14.08 5.44
C MET A 185 7.45 -15.26 6.08
N ALA A 186 7.02 -15.70 7.26
CA ALA A 186 7.66 -16.79 7.99
C ALA A 186 7.54 -18.14 7.26
N GLU A 187 6.38 -18.44 6.66
CA GLU A 187 6.19 -19.63 5.82
C GLU A 187 7.10 -19.63 4.60
N GLN A 188 7.27 -18.48 3.95
CA GLN A 188 8.18 -18.34 2.83
C GLN A 188 9.65 -18.55 3.28
N ILE A 189 10.06 -17.99 4.42
CA ILE A 189 11.40 -18.20 4.97
C ILE A 189 11.61 -19.67 5.30
N LYS A 190 10.63 -20.32 5.97
CA LYS A 190 10.65 -21.75 6.27
C LYS A 190 10.91 -22.58 5.00
N LYS A 191 10.15 -22.30 3.94
CA LYS A 191 10.27 -22.99 2.65
C LYS A 191 11.63 -22.78 1.98
N VAL A 192 12.13 -21.54 1.96
CA VAL A 192 13.38 -21.19 1.26
C VAL A 192 14.62 -21.67 2.02
N LYS A 193 14.60 -21.62 3.35
CA LYS A 193 15.75 -21.97 4.21
C LYS A 193 15.73 -23.41 4.72
N GLY A 194 14.61 -24.12 4.54
CA GLY A 194 14.46 -25.53 4.94
C GLY A 194 14.35 -25.72 6.45
N TYR A 195 13.55 -24.88 7.13
CA TYR A 195 13.27 -25.04 8.56
C TYR A 195 12.13 -26.02 8.81
N ASN A 196 12.14 -26.70 9.96
CA ASN A 196 11.09 -27.65 10.34
C ASN A 196 10.01 -27.08 11.28
N PHE A 197 10.24 -25.89 11.86
CA PHE A 197 9.33 -25.30 12.85
C PHE A 197 7.89 -25.15 12.34
N THR A 198 6.92 -25.14 13.25
CA THR A 198 5.50 -24.98 12.92
C THR A 198 4.98 -23.60 13.33
N ILE A 199 4.03 -23.06 12.56
CA ILE A 199 3.35 -21.81 12.90
C ILE A 199 1.91 -22.19 13.26
N PRO A 200 1.47 -21.99 14.52
CA PRO A 200 0.12 -22.34 14.94
C PRO A 200 -0.92 -21.39 14.31
N ASP A 201 -2.20 -21.73 14.38
CA ASP A 201 -3.28 -20.85 13.86
C ASP A 201 -3.38 -19.54 14.66
N ASN A 202 -3.17 -19.59 15.98
CA ASN A 202 -3.03 -18.42 16.83
C ASN A 202 -1.54 -18.08 17.01
N TYR A 203 -0.91 -17.54 15.96
CA TYR A 203 0.52 -17.26 15.92
C TYR A 203 0.93 -15.90 16.51
N ILE A 204 -0.03 -15.08 16.96
CA ILE A 204 0.25 -13.75 17.52
C ILE A 204 0.14 -13.78 19.04
N VAL A 205 1.20 -13.32 19.72
CA VAL A 205 1.19 -13.18 21.18
C VAL A 205 0.26 -12.05 21.57
N SER A 206 -0.63 -12.32 22.53
CA SER A 206 -1.55 -11.34 23.12
C SER A 206 -1.79 -11.66 24.59
N GLU A 207 -2.52 -10.82 25.32
CA GLU A 207 -2.84 -11.06 26.75
C GLU A 207 -3.52 -12.40 27.03
N ASN A 208 -4.21 -12.97 26.04
CA ASN A 208 -4.91 -14.26 26.16
C ASN A 208 -4.25 -15.39 25.36
N ASN A 209 -3.14 -15.12 24.67
CA ASN A 209 -2.45 -16.10 23.83
C ASN A 209 -0.95 -16.00 24.05
N HIS A 210 -0.44 -16.92 24.87
CA HIS A 210 0.95 -16.98 25.26
C HIS A 210 1.64 -18.23 24.75
N CYS A 211 2.96 -18.19 24.86
CA CYS A 211 3.86 -19.22 24.41
C CYS A 211 4.06 -20.21 25.57
N ASP A 212 3.16 -21.19 25.71
CA ASP A 212 3.08 -22.03 26.92
C ASP A 212 3.80 -23.40 26.80
N GLU A 213 4.06 -23.91 25.58
CA GLU A 213 4.76 -25.20 25.35
C GLU A 213 5.65 -25.16 24.09
N ASP A 214 6.91 -25.64 24.22
CA ASP A 214 7.98 -25.69 23.20
C ASP A 214 7.78 -24.71 22.03
N CYS A 215 8.00 -23.44 22.34
CA CYS A 215 7.72 -22.36 21.43
C CYS A 215 8.74 -21.23 21.55
N ILE A 216 9.02 -20.59 20.42
CA ILE A 216 9.94 -19.47 20.31
C ILE A 216 9.16 -18.23 19.86
N VAL A 217 9.30 -17.14 20.62
CA VAL A 217 8.71 -15.85 20.27
C VAL A 217 9.71 -15.00 19.50
N ILE A 218 9.31 -14.58 18.32
CA ILE A 218 10.03 -13.61 17.48
C ILE A 218 9.36 -12.25 17.64
N LYS A 219 10.17 -11.22 17.88
CA LYS A 219 9.74 -9.82 17.93
C LYS A 219 10.21 -9.13 16.66
N PRO A 220 9.36 -8.97 15.61
CA PRO A 220 9.77 -8.34 14.36
C PRO A 220 10.28 -6.91 14.57
N GLY A 221 9.65 -6.15 15.48
CA GLY A 221 10.09 -4.81 15.88
C GLY A 221 11.57 -4.74 16.23
N ASP A 222 11.99 -5.57 17.18
CA ASP A 222 13.39 -5.62 17.62
C ASP A 222 14.31 -6.13 16.52
N ALA A 223 13.88 -7.14 15.75
CA ALA A 223 14.66 -7.66 14.62
C ALA A 223 14.98 -6.56 13.61
N MET A 224 14.01 -5.71 13.28
CA MET A 224 14.18 -4.61 12.35
C MET A 224 15.12 -3.54 12.91
N ARG A 225 14.95 -3.13 14.18
CA ARG A 225 15.81 -2.13 14.82
C ARG A 225 17.28 -2.58 14.94
N LYS A 226 17.54 -3.88 15.02
CA LYS A 226 18.91 -4.43 15.03
C LYS A 226 19.61 -4.30 13.68
N ILE A 227 18.86 -4.23 12.58
CA ILE A 227 19.46 -3.99 11.28
C ILE A 227 19.77 -2.50 11.17
N ASN A 228 21.05 -2.16 11.38
CA ASN A 228 21.59 -0.87 11.01
C ASN A 228 21.54 -0.72 9.48
N ILE A 229 20.40 -0.27 8.95
CA ILE A 229 20.38 0.31 7.61
C ILE A 229 20.77 1.77 7.79
N ALA A 230 22.08 2.04 7.66
CA ALA A 230 22.55 3.39 7.42
C ALA A 230 21.93 3.86 6.10
N TYR A 231 21.00 4.82 6.19
CA TYR A 231 20.53 5.59 5.03
C TYR A 231 21.57 6.64 4.64
#